data_AF-A0A3N5Y8Q8-F1
#
_entry.id   AF-A0A3N5Y8Q8-F1
#
_cell.length_a   1.000
_cell.length_b   1.000
_cell.length_c   1.000
_cell.angle_alpha   90.00
_cell.angle_beta   90.00
_cell.angle_gamma   90.00
#
_symmetry.space_group_name_H-M   'P 1'
#
loop_
_entity.id
_entity.type
_entity.pdbx_description
1 polymer ?
#
loop_
_entity_poly.entity_id
_entity_poly.type
_entity_poly.pdbx_seq_one_letter_code
_entity_poly.pdbx_strand_id
1 'polypeptide(L)'
;MRSKFLGCLLGGAVGDALGAPVEFMSLAEIRRRFGPRGVEDYAPAYGRRGAITDDTQMTLFTAEGLIRGLVRWRSKGIAHVPSVVAHAYLRWLRTQGESSACKVDDPDEDRGWLYSQRELHHRRAPGNTCLSALREMKTLGAPARNTSKGCGGVMRVAPAGLLVGGESLAALALAA
;
A
#
# COMPACT_ATOMS: atom_id res chain seq x y z
N MET A 1 -3.40 23.48 -3.07
CA MET A 1 -3.33 22.09 -3.61
C MET A 1 -2.50 21.17 -2.70
N ARG A 2 -1.29 21.56 -2.28
CA ARG A 2 -0.44 20.81 -1.32
C ARG A 2 -1.16 20.38 -0.03
N SER A 3 -1.98 21.27 0.56
CA SER A 3 -2.76 20.97 1.78
C SER A 3 -3.78 19.83 1.58
N LYS A 4 -4.42 19.77 0.41
CA LYS A 4 -5.38 18.69 0.08
C LYS A 4 -4.68 17.35 -0.12
N PHE A 5 -3.51 17.35 -0.74
CA PHE A 5 -2.68 16.15 -0.89
C PHE A 5 -2.26 15.58 0.47
N LEU A 6 -1.69 16.45 1.31
CA LEU A 6 -1.26 16.06 2.65
C LEU A 6 -2.44 15.58 3.51
N GLY A 7 -3.56 16.31 3.49
CA GLY A 7 -4.76 15.93 4.22
C GLY A 7 -5.33 14.58 3.77
N CYS A 8 -5.27 14.26 2.47
CA CYS A 8 -5.73 12.97 1.96
C CYS A 8 -4.85 11.82 2.44
N LEU A 9 -3.51 11.95 2.37
CA LEU A 9 -2.60 10.89 2.82
C LEU A 9 -2.60 10.74 4.35
N LEU A 10 -2.55 11.85 5.09
CA LEU A 10 -2.60 11.81 6.55
C LEU A 10 -3.97 11.32 7.04
N GLY A 11 -5.07 11.77 6.44
CA GLY A 11 -6.41 11.31 6.78
C GLY A 11 -6.59 9.82 6.54
N GLY A 12 -6.04 9.29 5.43
CA GLY A 12 -5.99 7.85 5.18
C GLY A 12 -5.22 7.10 6.27
N ALA A 13 -4.03 7.57 6.64
CA ALA A 13 -3.22 6.94 7.68
C ALA A 13 -3.85 7.00 9.08
N VAL A 14 -4.53 8.11 9.41
CA VAL A 14 -5.31 8.26 10.64
C VAL A 14 -6.48 7.27 10.66
N GLY A 15 -7.22 7.16 9.55
CA GLY A 15 -8.33 6.23 9.40
C GLY A 15 -7.91 4.77 9.53
N ASP A 16 -6.84 4.39 8.85
CA ASP A 16 -6.18 3.08 8.97
C ASP A 16 -5.85 2.79 10.44
N ALA A 17 -5.06 3.66 11.07
CA ALA A 17 -4.61 3.45 12.45
C ALA A 17 -5.75 3.43 13.50
N LEU A 18 -6.85 4.15 13.24
CA LEU A 18 -8.05 4.12 14.08
C LEU A 18 -8.86 2.84 13.89
N GLY A 19 -8.90 2.31 12.67
CA GLY A 19 -9.61 1.08 12.31
C GLY A 19 -8.87 -0.21 12.71
N ALA A 20 -7.53 -0.18 12.73
CA ALA A 20 -6.70 -1.36 13.00
C ALA A 20 -7.07 -2.18 14.26
N PRO A 21 -7.41 -1.58 15.42
CA PRO A 21 -7.74 -2.33 16.64
C PRO A 21 -9.10 -3.06 16.59
N VAL A 22 -9.95 -2.70 15.63
CA VAL A 22 -11.30 -3.23 15.45
C VAL A 22 -11.47 -3.99 14.15
N GLU A 23 -10.39 -4.18 13.40
CA GLU A 23 -10.39 -5.01 12.21
C GLU A 23 -10.91 -6.42 12.55
N PHE A 24 -11.82 -6.92 11.71
CA PHE A 24 -12.54 -8.20 11.88
C PHE A 24 -13.48 -8.29 13.09
N MET A 25 -13.70 -7.22 13.84
CA MET A 25 -14.73 -7.18 14.89
C MET A 25 -16.10 -6.85 14.31
N SER A 26 -17.14 -7.53 14.76
CA SER A 26 -18.52 -7.11 14.52
C SER A 26 -18.84 -5.82 15.30
N LEU A 27 -19.83 -5.06 14.83
CA LEU A 27 -20.27 -3.85 15.52
C LEU A 27 -20.67 -4.09 16.99
N ALA A 28 -21.24 -5.26 17.29
CA ALA A 28 -21.60 -5.64 18.66
C ALA A 28 -20.36 -5.80 19.55
N GLU A 29 -19.29 -6.40 19.02
CA GLU A 29 -18.03 -6.58 19.75
C GLU A 29 -17.29 -5.26 19.92
N ILE A 30 -17.30 -4.39 18.91
CA ILE A 30 -16.76 -3.02 19.00
C ILE A 30 -17.48 -2.28 20.13
N ARG A 31 -18.82 -2.29 20.13
CA ARG A 31 -19.60 -1.61 21.17
C ARG A 31 -19.41 -2.20 22.56
N ARG A 32 -19.25 -3.52 22.66
CA ARG A 32 -18.95 -4.18 23.94
C ARG A 32 -17.58 -3.78 24.48
N ARG A 33 -16.59 -3.60 23.61
CA ARG A 33 -15.21 -3.29 23.99
C ARG A 33 -14.97 -1.80 24.23
N PHE A 34 -15.53 -0.93 23.39
CA PHE A 34 -15.26 0.51 23.39
C PHE A 34 -16.44 1.37 23.85
N GLY A 35 -17.59 0.76 24.15
CA GLY A 35 -18.80 1.46 24.53
C GLY A 35 -19.71 1.79 23.34
N PRO A 36 -20.92 2.33 23.59
CA PRO A 36 -21.95 2.51 22.56
C PRO A 36 -21.54 3.43 21.40
N ARG A 37 -20.59 4.34 21.63
CA ARG A 37 -20.03 5.26 20.62
C ARG A 37 -18.92 4.64 19.76
N GLY A 38 -18.44 3.44 20.10
CA GLY A 38 -17.37 2.77 19.35
C GLY A 38 -16.00 3.39 19.61
N VAL A 39 -15.11 3.35 18.61
CA VAL A 39 -13.73 3.84 18.72
C VAL A 39 -13.70 5.36 18.66
N GLU A 40 -13.17 5.99 19.72
CA GLU A 40 -13.07 7.47 19.82
C GLU A 40 -11.62 7.98 19.86
N ASP A 41 -10.66 7.09 20.06
CA ASP A 41 -9.22 7.38 20.12
C ASP A 41 -8.43 6.14 19.67
N TYR A 42 -7.13 6.31 19.38
CA TYR A 42 -6.25 5.19 19.06
C TYR A 42 -6.22 4.16 20.18
N ALA A 43 -6.53 2.91 19.82
CA ALA A 43 -6.38 1.78 20.72
C ALA A 43 -5.13 0.94 20.36
N PRO A 44 -4.63 0.12 21.29
CA PRO A 44 -3.51 -0.77 21.00
C PRO A 44 -3.85 -1.77 19.89
N ALA A 45 -3.03 -1.81 18.85
CA ALA A 45 -3.00 -2.81 17.79
C ALA A 45 -1.55 -3.05 17.38
N TYR A 46 -1.20 -4.29 17.02
CA TYR A 46 0.16 -4.63 16.56
C TYR A 46 1.29 -4.12 17.49
N GLY A 47 1.06 -4.19 18.81
CA GLY A 47 2.06 -3.83 19.83
C GLY A 47 2.19 -2.33 20.16
N ARG A 48 1.40 -1.43 19.56
CA ARG A 48 1.43 0.01 19.86
C ARG A 48 0.08 0.69 19.66
N ARG A 49 -0.08 1.92 20.14
CA ARG A 49 -1.19 2.81 19.74
C ARG A 49 -0.85 3.48 18.40
N GLY A 50 -1.87 3.68 17.57
CA GLY A 50 -1.73 4.36 16.27
C GLY A 50 -0.86 3.59 15.27
N ALA A 51 -0.98 2.25 15.25
CA ALA A 51 -0.28 1.43 14.27
C ALA A 51 -1.00 1.50 12.91
N ILE A 52 -0.31 1.98 11.88
CA ILE A 52 -0.77 1.88 10.48
C ILE A 52 -0.67 0.44 9.96
N THR A 53 -1.50 0.00 9.02
CA THR A 53 -1.49 -1.34 8.41
C THR A 53 -0.94 -1.34 6.98
N ASP A 54 -1.16 -2.43 6.25
CA ASP A 54 -0.89 -2.55 4.83
C ASP A 54 -1.56 -1.46 3.99
N ASP A 55 -2.73 -0.94 4.39
CA ASP A 55 -3.40 0.18 3.73
C ASP A 55 -2.45 1.38 3.56
N THR A 56 -1.90 1.91 4.66
CA THR A 56 -0.95 3.02 4.59
C THR A 56 0.39 2.58 4.01
N GLN A 57 0.92 1.42 4.40
CA GLN A 57 2.22 0.97 3.89
C GLN A 57 2.20 0.87 2.36
N MET A 58 1.23 0.17 1.79
CA MET A 58 1.09 0.01 0.35
C MET A 58 0.79 1.35 -0.33
N THR A 59 0.02 2.26 0.30
CA THR A 59 -0.18 3.63 -0.19
C THR A 59 1.14 4.38 -0.35
N LEU A 60 2.05 4.29 0.62
CA LEU A 60 3.37 4.93 0.53
C LEU A 60 4.20 4.35 -0.61
N PHE A 61 4.17 3.02 -0.80
CA PHE A 61 4.86 2.38 -1.94
C PHE A 61 4.20 2.69 -3.29
N THR A 62 2.88 2.91 -3.35
CA THR A 62 2.20 3.47 -4.54
C THR A 62 2.76 4.85 -4.88
N ALA A 63 2.84 5.74 -3.88
CA ALA A 63 3.37 7.09 -4.08
C ALA A 63 4.83 7.05 -4.53
N GLU A 64 5.66 6.21 -3.92
CA GLU A 64 7.06 6.02 -4.31
C GLU A 64 7.18 5.57 -5.78
N GLY A 65 6.41 4.55 -6.17
CA GLY A 65 6.41 4.01 -7.54
C GLY A 65 5.99 5.07 -8.58
N LEU A 66 4.96 5.85 -8.28
CA LEU A 66 4.50 6.94 -9.16
C LEU A 66 5.53 8.06 -9.29
N ILE A 67 6.14 8.49 -8.17
CA ILE A 67 7.20 9.51 -8.18
C ILE A 67 8.39 9.03 -9.01
N ARG A 68 8.85 7.78 -8.79
CA ARG A 68 9.94 7.18 -9.59
C ARG A 68 9.59 7.09 -11.07
N GLY A 69 8.35 6.72 -11.40
CA GLY A 69 7.84 6.68 -12.78
C GLY A 69 7.91 8.05 -13.45
N LEU A 70 7.43 9.09 -12.76
CA LEU A 70 7.47 10.47 -13.23
C LEU A 70 8.90 10.99 -13.42
N VAL A 71 9.78 10.72 -12.46
CA VAL A 71 11.21 11.11 -12.55
C VAL A 71 11.86 10.42 -13.75
N ARG A 72 11.61 9.12 -13.95
CA ARG A 72 12.16 8.38 -15.10
C ARG A 72 11.64 8.94 -16.43
N TRP A 73 10.34 9.24 -16.52
CA TRP A 73 9.76 9.88 -17.70
C TRP A 73 10.41 11.24 -17.98
N ARG A 74 10.50 12.10 -16.97
CA ARG A 74 11.10 13.44 -17.12
C ARG A 74 12.58 13.41 -17.49
N SER A 75 13.32 12.43 -16.97
CA SER A 75 14.78 12.35 -17.16
C SER A 75 15.17 11.63 -18.45
N LYS A 76 14.38 10.64 -18.89
CA LYS A 76 14.74 9.74 -20.01
C LYS A 76 13.72 9.71 -21.15
N GLY A 77 12.60 10.42 -21.03
CA GLY A 77 11.49 10.39 -22.00
C GLY A 77 10.73 9.07 -22.07
N ILE A 78 10.98 8.12 -21.17
CA ILE A 78 10.39 6.77 -21.19
C ILE A 78 10.11 6.25 -19.78
N ALA A 79 8.87 5.80 -19.56
CA ALA A 79 8.46 5.11 -18.34
C ALA A 79 7.24 4.24 -18.62
N HIS A 80 7.30 2.96 -18.25
CA HIS A 80 6.11 2.13 -18.12
C HIS A 80 5.69 2.15 -16.64
N VAL A 81 4.82 3.10 -16.28
CA VAL A 81 4.41 3.37 -14.89
C VAL A 81 3.94 2.11 -14.15
N PRO A 82 3.13 1.20 -14.73
CA PRO A 82 2.74 -0.02 -14.05
C PRO A 82 3.93 -0.89 -13.62
N SER A 83 4.97 -1.03 -14.46
CA SER A 83 6.16 -1.80 -14.06
C SER A 83 6.94 -1.13 -12.93
N VAL A 84 7.01 0.20 -12.90
CA VAL A 84 7.71 0.93 -11.83
C VAL A 84 6.96 0.82 -10.50
N VAL A 85 5.62 0.91 -10.53
CA VAL A 85 4.78 0.72 -9.35
C VAL A 85 4.81 -0.74 -8.88
N ALA A 86 4.77 -1.71 -9.80
CA ALA A 86 4.96 -3.12 -9.47
C ALA A 86 6.28 -3.33 -8.72
N HIS A 87 7.37 -2.71 -9.18
CA HIS A 87 8.66 -2.81 -8.51
C HIS A 87 8.63 -2.24 -7.08
N ALA A 88 7.93 -1.13 -6.86
CA ALA A 88 7.71 -0.60 -5.52
C ALA A 88 6.91 -1.56 -4.62
N TYR A 89 5.87 -2.21 -5.16
CA TYR A 89 5.15 -3.24 -4.41
C TYR A 89 5.99 -4.50 -4.11
N LEU A 90 6.94 -4.87 -4.99
CA LEU A 90 7.87 -5.95 -4.67
C LEU A 90 8.81 -5.57 -3.52
N ARG A 91 9.20 -4.29 -3.40
CA ARG A 91 9.93 -3.80 -2.22
C ARG A 91 9.08 -3.86 -0.96
N TRP A 92 7.82 -3.43 -1.03
CA TRP A 92 6.88 -3.59 0.08
C TRP A 92 6.74 -5.06 0.50
N LEU A 93 6.56 -5.97 -0.46
CA LEU A 93 6.43 -7.41 -0.21
C LEU A 93 7.62 -7.94 0.60
N ARG A 94 8.84 -7.50 0.28
CA ARG A 94 10.04 -7.86 1.04
C ARG A 94 10.05 -7.31 2.46
N THR A 95 9.51 -6.11 2.70
CA THR A 95 9.36 -5.60 4.09
C THR A 95 8.35 -6.43 4.90
N GLN A 96 7.50 -7.22 4.25
CA GLN A 96 6.61 -8.19 4.90
C GLN A 96 7.25 -9.57 5.13
N GLY A 97 8.52 -9.75 4.78
CA GLY A 97 9.25 -11.02 4.88
C GLY A 97 8.93 -12.01 3.76
N GLU A 98 8.39 -11.53 2.64
CA GLU A 98 7.96 -12.37 1.51
C GLU A 98 8.85 -12.13 0.27
N SER A 99 8.88 -13.09 -0.65
CA SER A 99 9.64 -13.02 -1.91
C SER A 99 8.74 -13.20 -3.12
N SER A 100 9.09 -12.56 -4.25
CA SER A 100 8.35 -12.70 -5.51
C SER A 100 9.05 -13.66 -6.47
N ALA A 101 8.27 -14.33 -7.32
CA ALA A 101 8.76 -15.10 -8.46
C ALA A 101 9.27 -14.21 -9.61
N CYS A 102 8.98 -12.91 -9.59
CA CYS A 102 9.45 -11.97 -10.59
C CYS A 102 10.97 -11.80 -10.47
N LYS A 103 11.70 -12.11 -11.54
CA LYS A 103 13.12 -11.81 -11.63
C LYS A 103 13.30 -10.32 -11.90
N VAL A 104 13.93 -9.63 -10.95
CA VAL A 104 14.36 -8.24 -11.08
C VAL A 104 15.87 -8.20 -10.93
N ASP A 105 16.52 -7.42 -11.81
CA ASP A 105 17.97 -7.19 -11.76
C ASP A 105 18.33 -6.58 -10.39
N ASP A 106 19.46 -7.03 -9.84
CA ASP A 106 19.95 -6.82 -8.47
C ASP A 106 18.92 -6.31 -7.44
N PRO A 107 18.32 -7.20 -6.63
CA PRO A 107 17.32 -6.83 -5.63
C PRO A 107 17.85 -5.86 -4.55
N ASP A 108 19.15 -5.74 -4.36
CA ASP A 108 19.76 -4.95 -3.30
C ASP A 108 20.17 -3.55 -3.74
N GLU A 109 20.41 -3.34 -5.03
CA GLU A 109 20.88 -2.06 -5.58
C GLU A 109 19.78 -0.98 -5.63
N ASP A 110 18.49 -1.37 -5.70
CA ASP A 110 17.35 -0.42 -5.89
C ASP A 110 16.33 -0.39 -4.72
N ARG A 111 16.78 -0.65 -3.50
CA ARG A 111 15.92 -0.63 -2.29
C ARG A 111 15.31 0.76 -2.01
N GLY A 112 16.07 1.84 -2.19
CA GLY A 112 15.60 3.22 -1.96
C GLY A 112 15.25 3.59 -0.50
N TRP A 113 14.85 4.85 -0.29
CA TRP A 113 14.64 5.40 1.07
C TRP A 113 13.44 4.80 1.81
N LEU A 114 12.33 4.54 1.13
CA LEU A 114 11.14 4.02 1.80
C LEU A 114 11.37 2.61 2.35
N TYR A 115 12.09 1.76 1.60
CA TYR A 115 12.48 0.44 2.07
C TYR A 115 13.39 0.48 3.31
N SER A 116 14.20 1.51 3.51
CA SER A 116 15.09 1.56 4.68
C SER A 116 14.38 1.90 6.00
N GLN A 117 13.10 2.31 5.95
CA GLN A 117 12.31 2.65 7.13
C GLN A 117 11.86 1.37 7.85
N ARG A 118 12.52 1.03 8.96
CA ARG A 118 12.28 -0.22 9.72
C ARG A 118 10.84 -0.34 10.24
N GLU A 119 10.16 0.78 10.45
CA GLU A 119 8.77 0.88 10.88
C GLU A 119 7.78 0.26 9.88
N LEU A 120 8.19 0.11 8.61
CA LEU A 120 7.43 -0.53 7.53
C LEU A 120 7.75 -2.04 7.42
N HIS A 121 8.72 -2.56 8.18
CA HIS A 121 9.11 -3.98 8.22
C HIS A 121 8.31 -4.75 9.27
N HIS A 122 6.99 -4.57 9.24
CA HIS A 122 6.07 -5.17 10.17
C HIS A 122 4.80 -5.59 9.43
N ARG A 123 4.53 -6.88 9.45
CA ARG A 123 3.32 -7.46 8.88
C ARG A 123 2.11 -7.07 9.71
N ARG A 124 1.28 -6.18 9.17
CA ARG A 124 0.07 -5.65 9.83
C ARG A 124 -1.08 -5.71 8.83
N ALA A 125 -1.97 -6.67 9.01
CA ALA A 125 -3.18 -6.90 8.21
C ALA A 125 -3.06 -7.20 6.69
N PRO A 126 -1.93 -7.63 6.08
CA PRO A 126 -1.86 -7.72 4.63
C PRO A 126 -2.89 -8.71 4.06
N GLY A 127 -3.71 -8.24 3.12
CA GLY A 127 -4.68 -9.08 2.44
C GLY A 127 -4.02 -10.23 1.68
N ASN A 128 -4.51 -11.47 1.88
CA ASN A 128 -3.97 -12.67 1.25
C ASN A 128 -3.90 -12.58 -0.29
N THR A 129 -4.91 -11.96 -0.91
CA THR A 129 -4.92 -11.73 -2.37
C THR A 129 -3.80 -10.81 -2.82
N CYS A 130 -3.53 -9.73 -2.09
CA CYS A 130 -2.44 -8.81 -2.44
C CYS A 130 -1.09 -9.54 -2.38
N LEU A 131 -0.88 -10.33 -1.33
CA LEU A 131 0.33 -11.12 -1.14
C LEU A 131 0.49 -12.19 -2.22
N SER A 132 -0.55 -12.98 -2.52
CA SER A 132 -0.48 -13.99 -3.58
C SER A 132 -0.22 -13.36 -4.94
N ALA A 133 -0.92 -12.29 -5.30
CA ALA A 133 -0.73 -11.58 -6.56
C ALA A 133 0.72 -11.10 -6.77
N LEU A 134 1.33 -10.52 -5.73
CA LEU A 134 2.71 -10.04 -5.82
C LEU A 134 3.75 -11.18 -5.79
N ARG A 135 3.49 -12.26 -5.03
CA ARG A 135 4.35 -13.45 -5.03
C ARG A 135 4.37 -14.14 -6.39
N GLU A 136 3.21 -14.26 -7.03
CA GLU A 136 3.02 -14.98 -8.29
C GLU A 136 3.32 -14.15 -9.54
N MET A 137 3.49 -12.83 -9.40
CA MET A 137 3.81 -11.93 -10.50
C MET A 137 5.08 -12.42 -11.23
N LYS A 138 4.96 -12.74 -12.52
CA LYS A 138 6.10 -13.17 -13.35
C LYS A 138 6.75 -12.01 -14.09
N THR A 139 5.93 -11.02 -14.47
CA THR A 139 6.33 -9.86 -15.27
C THR A 139 5.89 -8.59 -14.57
N LEU A 140 6.80 -7.64 -14.37
CA LEU A 140 6.48 -6.36 -13.75
C LEU A 140 5.39 -5.63 -14.54
N GLY A 141 4.34 -5.19 -13.85
CA GLY A 141 3.24 -4.46 -14.47
C GLY A 141 2.15 -5.36 -15.05
N ALA A 142 2.29 -6.68 -14.96
CA ALA A 142 1.21 -7.59 -15.33
C ALA A 142 0.05 -7.48 -14.33
N PRO A 143 -1.22 -7.41 -14.80
CA PRO A 143 -2.38 -7.43 -13.92
C PRO A 143 -2.43 -8.69 -13.06
N ALA A 144 -2.92 -8.55 -11.83
CA ALA A 144 -3.16 -9.69 -10.96
C ALA A 144 -4.21 -10.62 -11.58
N ARG A 145 -3.99 -11.93 -11.49
CA ARG A 145 -4.91 -12.96 -12.01
C ARG A 145 -5.67 -13.60 -10.85
N ASN A 146 -6.75 -12.96 -10.43
CA ASN A 146 -7.65 -13.48 -9.41
C ASN A 146 -9.07 -12.93 -9.64
N THR A 147 -10.04 -13.39 -8.84
CA THR A 147 -11.44 -12.93 -8.89
C THR A 147 -11.86 -12.13 -7.66
N SER A 148 -10.88 -11.64 -6.89
CA SER A 148 -11.09 -10.89 -5.66
C SER A 148 -11.94 -9.65 -5.91
N LYS A 149 -12.81 -9.38 -4.94
CA LYS A 149 -13.59 -8.13 -4.83
C LYS A 149 -13.20 -7.35 -3.57
N GLY A 150 -12.06 -7.69 -2.97
CA GLY A 150 -11.54 -7.01 -1.78
C GLY A 150 -11.13 -5.57 -2.05
N CYS A 151 -10.92 -4.80 -0.98
CA CYS A 151 -10.55 -3.38 -1.04
C CYS A 151 -9.08 -3.13 -1.43
N GLY A 152 -8.27 -4.17 -1.63
CA GLY A 152 -6.82 -4.10 -1.84
C GLY A 152 -6.36 -3.16 -2.95
N GLY A 153 -7.17 -2.94 -3.99
CA GLY A 153 -6.89 -1.92 -5.02
C GLY A 153 -7.25 -0.49 -4.58
N VAL A 154 -8.39 -0.32 -3.91
CA VAL A 154 -8.97 0.99 -3.57
C VAL A 154 -8.27 1.63 -2.37
N MET A 155 -7.87 0.86 -1.36
CA MET A 155 -7.26 1.38 -0.12
C MET A 155 -5.99 2.23 -0.34
N ARG A 156 -5.35 2.08 -1.51
CA ARG A 156 -4.08 2.71 -1.88
C ARG A 156 -4.13 3.58 -3.13
N VAL A 157 -5.33 3.99 -3.56
CA VAL A 157 -5.53 4.75 -4.81
C VAL A 157 -5.16 6.23 -4.72
N ALA A 158 -5.14 6.80 -3.51
CA ALA A 158 -5.00 8.24 -3.31
C ALA A 158 -3.81 8.86 -4.08
N PRO A 159 -2.59 8.29 -4.07
CA PRO A 159 -1.48 8.83 -4.83
C PRO A 159 -1.72 8.88 -6.35
N ALA A 160 -2.43 7.90 -6.92
CA ALA A 160 -2.74 7.87 -8.35
C ALA A 160 -3.71 8.99 -8.73
N GLY A 161 -4.78 9.18 -7.95
CA GLY A 161 -5.74 10.26 -8.17
C GLY A 161 -5.13 11.66 -8.03
N LEU A 162 -4.09 11.79 -7.21
CA LEU A 162 -3.47 13.08 -6.90
C LEU A 162 -2.25 13.43 -7.79
N LEU A 163 -1.51 12.44 -8.31
CA LEU A 163 -0.26 12.68 -9.05
C LEU A 163 -0.41 12.65 -10.57
N VAL A 164 -1.38 11.91 -11.12
CA VAL A 164 -1.32 11.56 -12.56
C VAL A 164 -2.59 11.85 -13.38
N GLY A 165 -3.71 12.27 -12.78
CA GLY A 165 -4.98 12.32 -13.52
C GLY A 165 -5.40 10.93 -14.05
N GLY A 166 -6.51 10.84 -14.78
CA GLY A 166 -7.21 9.58 -15.06
C GLY A 166 -6.44 8.47 -15.81
N GLU A 167 -5.30 8.78 -16.46
CA GLU A 167 -4.62 7.86 -17.40
C GLU A 167 -3.73 6.80 -16.71
N SER A 168 -3.45 6.88 -15.41
CA SER A 168 -2.54 5.93 -14.70
C SER A 168 -3.22 4.92 -13.77
N LEU A 169 -4.54 4.74 -13.87
CA LEU A 169 -5.29 3.80 -13.02
C LEU A 169 -4.89 2.33 -13.21
N ALA A 170 -4.25 1.98 -14.33
CA ALA A 170 -3.76 0.62 -14.60
C ALA A 170 -2.75 0.12 -13.56
N ALA A 171 -2.01 1.01 -12.89
CA ALA A 171 -1.07 0.64 -11.83
C ALA A 171 -1.77 0.07 -10.56
N LEU A 172 -3.08 0.28 -10.41
CA LEU A 172 -3.87 -0.21 -9.27
C LEU A 172 -4.32 -1.67 -9.45
N ALA A 173 -4.32 -2.18 -10.69
CA ALA A 173 -4.70 -3.55 -11.01
C ALA A 173 -3.59 -4.58 -10.73
N LEU A 174 -2.42 -4.14 -10.23
CA LEU A 174 -1.22 -4.96 -10.09
C LEU A 174 -1.23 -5.89 -8.87
N ALA A 175 -2.13 -5.64 -7.91
CA ALA A 175 -2.18 -6.40 -6.66
C ALA A 175 -3.57 -6.36 -6.00
N ALA A 176 -4.64 -6.18 -6.78
CA ALA A 176 -6.03 -6.25 -6.32
C ALA A 176 -6.60 -7.65 -6.52
#